data_AF-A0A1F8QB83-F1
#
_entry.id   AF-A0A1F8QB83-F1
#
_cell.length_a   1.000
_cell.length_b   1.000
_cell.length_c   1.000
_cell.angle_alpha   90.00
_cell.angle_beta   90.00
_cell.angle_gamma   90.00
#
_symmetry.space_group_name_H-M   'P 1'
#
loop_
_entity.id
_entity.type
_entity.pdbx_description
1 polymer ?
#
loop_
_entity_poly.entity_id
_entity_poly.type
_entity_poly.pdbx_seq_one_letter_code
_entity_poly.pdbx_strand_id
1 'polypeptide(L)'
;MFKVKATVIDFLGNKEKYPCHHGYKLNDEFIFDGESFIGGICPSLAMSVVPRMMEIHSAGPRYKDYVHYFPFLYAPVSIEDPGLKKYDGLGYRNVFTNYEEPKYSVANLASSGAFKWPPPEKRIESRAVRMICPDYRTSVAVKLEAFDLSDKGRNIPYFRREMAILDKVLQKPGIAATDILGEFTREQIEGIYPALSPVMIESLLEEMELMGYLAIRDGKVTAGPRARAKLKDFKASLSPVERKALDI
;
A
#
# COMPACT_ATOMS: atom_id res chain seq x y z
N MET A 1 -2.49 10.77 -4.17
CA MET A 1 -2.30 9.48 -4.88
C MET A 1 -0.87 9.01 -4.67
N PHE A 2 -0.55 7.75 -4.97
CA PHE A 2 0.67 7.12 -4.44
C PHE A 2 1.62 6.60 -5.52
N LYS A 3 2.93 6.75 -5.33
CA LYS A 3 3.91 5.91 -6.04
C LYS A 3 3.80 4.49 -5.49
N VAL A 4 3.81 3.51 -6.39
CA VAL A 4 3.63 2.10 -6.05
C VAL A 4 4.84 1.33 -6.53
N LYS A 5 5.34 0.42 -5.69
CA LYS A 5 6.39 -0.51 -6.07
C LYS A 5 5.93 -1.95 -5.90
N ALA A 6 6.40 -2.81 -6.81
CA ALA A 6 6.35 -4.26 -6.70
C ALA A 6 7.77 -4.76 -6.43
N THR A 7 7.97 -5.44 -5.30
CA THR A 7 9.28 -6.00 -4.89
C THR A 7 9.21 -7.52 -4.92
N VAL A 8 10.18 -8.18 -5.56
CA VAL A 8 10.31 -9.64 -5.52
C VAL A 8 10.68 -10.08 -4.11
N ILE A 9 9.81 -10.85 -3.46
CA ILE A 9 9.99 -11.30 -2.08
C ILE A 9 10.27 -12.79 -1.96
N ASP A 10 9.92 -13.59 -2.97
CA ASP A 10 10.12 -15.04 -2.92
C ASP A 10 10.07 -15.72 -4.29
N PHE A 11 10.54 -16.97 -4.33
CA PHE A 11 10.37 -17.93 -5.42
C PHE A 11 9.72 -19.20 -4.88
N LEU A 12 8.52 -19.49 -5.34
CA LEU A 12 7.79 -20.72 -5.05
C LEU A 12 8.16 -21.80 -6.08
N GLY A 13 8.05 -23.07 -5.72
CA GLY A 13 8.35 -24.19 -6.61
C GLY A 13 9.85 -24.52 -6.71
N ASN A 14 10.26 -25.14 -7.81
CA ASN A 14 11.63 -25.65 -7.98
C ASN A 14 12.44 -24.77 -8.94
N LYS A 15 12.98 -23.67 -8.40
CA LYS A 15 13.80 -22.71 -9.15
C LYS A 15 15.07 -23.32 -9.74
N GLU A 16 15.66 -24.32 -9.09
CA GLU A 16 16.89 -24.97 -9.57
C GLU A 16 16.64 -25.76 -10.85
N LYS A 17 15.50 -26.46 -10.93
CA LYS A 17 15.11 -27.24 -12.11
C LYS A 17 14.42 -26.41 -13.18
N TYR A 18 13.65 -25.40 -12.77
CA TYR A 18 12.88 -24.52 -13.65
C TYR A 18 13.17 -23.06 -13.30
N PRO A 19 14.29 -22.49 -13.76
CA PRO A 19 14.65 -21.13 -13.40
C PRO A 19 13.66 -20.11 -14.00
N CYS A 20 13.51 -18.97 -13.33
CA CYS A 20 12.74 -17.86 -13.88
C CYS A 20 13.40 -17.36 -15.17
N HIS A 21 12.71 -17.50 -16.31
CA HIS A 21 13.25 -17.08 -17.62
C HIS A 21 13.40 -15.56 -17.77
N HIS A 22 12.69 -14.77 -16.97
CA HIS A 22 12.92 -13.32 -16.91
C HIS A 22 14.19 -12.95 -16.12
N GLY A 23 14.73 -13.87 -15.32
CA GLY A 23 15.96 -13.64 -14.57
C GLY A 23 15.79 -12.86 -13.26
N TYR A 24 14.58 -12.80 -12.69
CA TYR A 24 14.33 -12.12 -11.42
C TYR A 24 15.25 -12.60 -10.28
N LYS A 25 15.58 -11.67 -9.39
CA LYS A 25 16.27 -11.87 -8.12
C LYS A 25 15.43 -11.34 -6.96
N LEU A 26 15.72 -11.81 -5.75
CA LEU A 26 15.12 -11.25 -4.55
C LEU A 26 15.45 -9.76 -4.46
N ASN A 27 14.47 -8.97 -4.06
CA ASN A 27 14.52 -7.51 -3.97
C ASN A 27 14.59 -6.76 -5.30
N ASP A 28 14.45 -7.42 -6.46
CA ASP A 28 14.20 -6.69 -7.71
C ASP A 28 12.92 -5.86 -7.56
N GLU A 29 12.95 -4.62 -8.06
CA GLU A 29 11.84 -3.68 -7.96
C GLU A 29 11.32 -3.27 -9.34
N PHE A 30 9.99 -3.16 -9.44
CA PHE A 30 9.28 -2.53 -10.54
C PHE A 30 8.37 -1.44 -9.97
N ILE A 31 8.50 -0.22 -10.46
CA ILE A 31 7.91 0.97 -9.86
C ILE A 31 6.96 1.63 -10.86
N PHE A 32 5.80 2.07 -10.37
CA PHE A 32 4.97 3.06 -11.03
C PHE A 32 5.03 4.36 -10.23
N ASP A 33 5.58 5.41 -10.83
CA ASP A 33 5.75 6.71 -10.15
C ASP A 33 4.56 7.67 -10.34
N GLY A 34 3.51 7.20 -11.02
CA GLY A 34 2.31 7.97 -11.39
C GLY A 34 2.28 8.44 -12.84
N GLU A 35 3.38 8.25 -13.56
CA GLU A 35 3.49 8.59 -14.98
C GLU A 35 4.18 7.48 -15.78
N SER A 36 5.28 6.95 -15.23
CA SER A 36 6.13 5.98 -15.89
C SER A 36 6.24 4.69 -15.08
N PHE A 37 6.44 3.60 -15.80
CA PHE A 37 6.88 2.33 -15.24
C PHE A 37 8.40 2.24 -15.32
N ILE A 38 9.05 1.95 -14.20
CA ILE A 38 10.50 1.94 -14.03
C ILE A 38 10.94 0.55 -13.53
N GLY A 39 11.97 -0.02 -14.15
CA GLY A 39 12.47 -1.34 -13.84
C GLY A 39 11.99 -2.42 -14.82
N GLY A 40 12.53 -3.63 -14.67
CA GLY A 40 12.19 -4.78 -15.52
C GLY A 40 10.98 -5.53 -15.01
N ILE A 41 9.98 -5.76 -15.87
CA ILE A 41 8.88 -6.67 -15.57
C ILE A 41 8.65 -7.69 -16.68
N CYS A 42 8.47 -8.95 -16.30
CA CYS A 42 8.06 -10.01 -17.21
C CYS A 42 6.66 -9.69 -17.77
N PRO A 43 6.43 -9.73 -19.09
CA PRO A 43 5.12 -9.42 -19.67
C PRO A 43 3.98 -10.25 -19.08
N SER A 44 4.22 -11.55 -18.81
CA SER A 44 3.22 -12.44 -18.23
C SER A 44 2.86 -12.08 -16.79
N LEU A 45 3.84 -11.57 -16.01
CA LEU A 45 3.59 -11.09 -14.65
C LEU A 45 2.96 -9.69 -14.66
N ALA A 46 3.31 -8.84 -15.64
CA ALA A 46 2.77 -7.50 -15.77
C ALA A 46 1.23 -7.49 -15.91
N MET A 47 0.67 -8.47 -16.62
CA MET A 47 -0.79 -8.61 -16.80
C MET A 47 -1.55 -8.71 -15.46
N SER A 48 -0.94 -9.28 -14.42
CA SER A 48 -1.57 -9.40 -13.10
C SER A 48 -1.12 -8.30 -12.14
N VAL A 49 0.15 -7.88 -12.21
CA VAL A 49 0.72 -6.88 -11.29
C VAL A 49 0.24 -5.47 -11.60
N VAL A 50 0.22 -5.06 -12.88
CA VAL A 50 -0.09 -3.67 -13.25
C VAL A 50 -1.51 -3.25 -12.85
N PRO A 51 -2.58 -4.02 -13.10
CA PRO A 51 -3.91 -3.66 -12.63
C PRO A 51 -3.98 -3.43 -11.11
N ARG A 52 -3.32 -4.31 -10.35
CA ARG A 52 -3.25 -4.21 -8.88
C ARG A 52 -2.45 -2.99 -8.42
N MET A 53 -1.39 -2.64 -9.14
CA MET A 53 -0.65 -1.40 -8.90
C MET A 53 -1.53 -0.16 -9.14
N MET A 54 -2.42 -0.17 -10.13
CA MET A 54 -3.35 0.95 -10.36
C MET A 54 -4.37 1.11 -9.25
N GLU A 55 -4.88 0.01 -8.70
CA GLU A 55 -5.78 0.05 -7.54
C GLU A 55 -5.09 0.64 -6.31
N ILE A 56 -3.84 0.23 -6.03
CA ILE A 56 -3.02 0.77 -4.93
C ILE A 56 -2.60 2.21 -5.22
N HIS A 57 -2.36 2.58 -6.48
CA HIS A 57 -2.05 3.96 -6.85
C HIS A 57 -3.16 4.94 -6.44
N SER A 58 -4.41 4.51 -6.60
CA SER A 58 -5.59 5.30 -6.24
C SER A 58 -5.94 5.22 -4.75
N ALA A 59 -5.93 4.02 -4.15
CA ALA A 59 -6.41 3.83 -2.78
C ALA A 59 -5.31 3.86 -1.71
N GLY A 60 -4.05 3.67 -2.11
CA GLY A 60 -2.92 3.51 -1.21
C GLY A 60 -3.06 2.27 -0.32
N PRO A 61 -2.57 2.31 0.93
CA PRO A 61 -2.73 1.20 1.87
C PRO A 61 -4.18 0.97 2.33
N ARG A 62 -5.14 1.83 1.97
CA ARG A 62 -6.57 1.60 2.22
C ARG A 62 -7.14 0.48 1.34
N TYR A 63 -6.40 0.08 0.31
CA TYR A 63 -6.72 -1.07 -0.51
C TYR A 63 -6.79 -2.35 0.33
N LYS A 64 -7.94 -3.05 0.30
CA LYS A 64 -8.12 -4.33 1.00
C LYS A 64 -8.34 -5.47 0.01
N ASP A 65 -7.52 -6.51 0.11
CA ASP A 65 -7.78 -7.76 -0.61
C ASP A 65 -8.99 -8.49 0.02
N TYR A 66 -9.95 -8.92 -0.80
CA TYR A 66 -11.16 -9.59 -0.31
C TYR A 66 -10.85 -10.90 0.42
N VAL A 67 -9.72 -11.53 0.10
CA VAL A 67 -9.27 -12.80 0.70
C VAL A 67 -9.16 -12.70 2.22
N HIS A 68 -8.92 -11.50 2.78
CA HIS A 68 -8.86 -11.26 4.23
C HIS A 68 -10.15 -11.54 4.98
N TYR A 69 -11.28 -11.57 4.29
CA TYR A 69 -12.58 -11.81 4.91
C TYR A 69 -12.98 -13.27 4.92
N PHE A 70 -12.17 -14.17 4.38
CA PHE A 70 -12.48 -15.60 4.39
C PHE A 70 -12.25 -16.22 5.78
N PRO A 71 -13.31 -16.79 6.41
CA PRO A 71 -13.21 -17.35 7.75
C PRO A 71 -12.17 -18.47 7.89
N PHE A 72 -11.95 -19.27 6.85
CA PHE A 72 -11.04 -20.43 6.91
C PHE A 72 -9.57 -20.05 7.15
N LEU A 73 -9.15 -18.82 6.82
CA LEU A 73 -7.79 -18.34 7.13
C LEU A 73 -7.54 -18.17 8.63
N TYR A 74 -8.61 -18.15 9.42
CA TYR A 74 -8.61 -18.02 10.87
C TYR A 74 -8.96 -19.33 11.56
N ALA A 75 -9.20 -20.40 10.81
CA ALA A 75 -9.41 -21.73 11.38
C ALA A 75 -8.05 -22.44 11.56
N PRO A 76 -7.86 -23.27 12.60
CA PRO A 76 -6.68 -24.12 12.73
C PRO A 76 -6.74 -25.26 11.70
N VAL A 77 -5.65 -26.02 11.59
CA VAL A 77 -5.63 -27.24 10.77
C VAL A 77 -6.71 -28.22 11.26
N SER A 78 -7.36 -28.90 10.31
CA SER A 78 -8.35 -29.95 10.56
C SER A 78 -7.98 -31.22 9.79
N ILE A 79 -8.54 -32.36 10.24
CA ILE A 79 -8.42 -33.66 9.58
C ILE A 79 -9.80 -34.27 9.40
N GLU A 80 -9.95 -35.12 8.39
CA GLU A 80 -11.20 -35.83 8.13
C GLU A 80 -11.55 -36.79 9.28
N ASP A 81 -12.81 -36.75 9.69
CA ASP A 81 -13.46 -37.61 10.67
C ASP A 81 -14.96 -37.75 10.33
N PRO A 82 -15.35 -38.72 9.48
CA PRO A 82 -16.73 -38.89 9.03
C PRO A 82 -17.75 -39.04 10.16
N GLY A 83 -17.33 -39.50 11.35
CA GLY A 83 -18.18 -39.65 12.53
C GLY A 83 -18.65 -38.31 13.12
N LEU A 84 -17.96 -37.22 12.79
CA LEU A 84 -18.32 -35.86 13.21
C LEU A 84 -19.21 -35.12 12.22
N LYS A 85 -19.56 -35.72 11.07
CA LYS A 85 -20.46 -35.12 10.07
C LYS A 85 -21.78 -34.64 10.66
N LYS A 86 -22.25 -35.30 11.73
CA LYS A 86 -23.45 -34.89 12.48
C LYS A 86 -23.34 -33.52 13.17
N TYR A 87 -22.13 -32.99 13.37
CA TYR A 87 -21.89 -31.70 14.01
C TYR A 87 -21.59 -30.58 13.00
N ASP A 88 -20.71 -30.83 12.04
CA ASP A 88 -20.22 -29.81 11.09
C ASP A 88 -20.76 -29.97 9.66
N GLY A 89 -21.54 -31.04 9.39
CA GLY A 89 -22.11 -31.36 8.09
C GLY A 89 -21.15 -32.02 7.09
N LEU A 90 -19.84 -32.05 7.37
CA LEU A 90 -18.79 -32.49 6.43
C LEU A 90 -17.91 -33.62 6.96
N GLY A 91 -17.72 -33.70 8.29
CA GLY A 91 -16.93 -34.73 8.95
C GLY A 91 -15.47 -34.32 9.11
N TYR A 92 -15.20 -33.24 9.84
CA TYR A 92 -13.86 -32.80 10.21
C TYR A 92 -13.67 -32.68 11.72
N ARG A 93 -12.44 -32.91 12.18
CA ARG A 93 -12.00 -32.70 13.55
C ARG A 93 -10.85 -31.70 13.60
N ASN A 94 -10.87 -30.82 14.61
CA ASN A 94 -9.76 -29.89 14.87
C ASN A 94 -8.47 -30.63 15.25
N VAL A 95 -7.34 -30.07 14.81
CA VAL A 95 -6.01 -30.41 15.31
C VAL A 95 -5.55 -29.33 16.28
N PHE A 96 -5.21 -29.73 17.50
CA PHE A 96 -4.78 -28.82 18.57
C PHE A 96 -3.25 -28.66 18.63
N THR A 97 -2.58 -28.73 17.49
CA THR A 97 -1.12 -28.62 17.34
C THR A 97 -0.76 -27.90 16.04
N ASN A 98 0.37 -27.21 16.02
CA ASN A 98 0.89 -26.55 14.81
C ASN A 98 1.77 -27.50 13.99
N TYR A 99 1.78 -27.33 12.68
CA TYR A 99 2.68 -28.01 11.75
C TYR A 99 3.65 -27.02 11.11
N GLU A 100 4.84 -27.50 10.75
CA GLU A 100 5.75 -26.73 9.91
C GLU A 100 5.32 -26.87 8.45
N GLU A 101 4.99 -25.75 7.82
CA GLU A 101 4.68 -25.71 6.40
C GLU A 101 5.94 -26.02 5.58
N PRO A 102 5.86 -26.90 4.57
CA PRO A 102 6.99 -27.16 3.67
C PRO A 102 7.52 -25.86 3.09
N LYS A 103 8.85 -25.74 2.94
CA LYS A 103 9.54 -24.51 2.50
C LYS A 103 8.87 -23.80 1.30
N TYR A 104 8.34 -24.54 0.33
CA TYR A 104 7.73 -24.00 -0.89
C TYR A 104 6.19 -24.00 -0.91
N SER A 105 5.55 -24.23 0.23
CA SER A 105 4.09 -24.17 0.38
C SER A 105 3.59 -22.73 0.16
N VAL A 106 2.49 -22.58 -0.58
CA VAL A 106 1.80 -21.29 -0.73
C VAL A 106 1.26 -20.77 0.61
N ALA A 107 1.09 -21.64 1.61
CA ALA A 107 0.71 -21.25 2.96
C ALA A 107 1.77 -20.41 3.65
N ASN A 108 3.06 -20.53 3.29
CA ASN A 108 4.13 -19.64 3.79
C ASN A 108 3.95 -18.19 3.35
N LEU A 109 3.10 -17.93 2.35
CA LEU A 109 2.73 -16.57 1.98
C LEU A 109 1.67 -15.97 2.91
N ALA A 110 1.00 -16.77 3.74
CA ALA A 110 0.08 -16.27 4.73
C ALA A 110 0.84 -15.53 5.84
N SER A 111 0.16 -14.56 6.46
CA SER A 111 0.64 -13.90 7.68
C SER A 111 0.88 -14.90 8.81
N SER A 112 1.78 -14.57 9.73
CA SER A 112 2.39 -15.46 10.74
C SER A 112 1.45 -16.16 11.75
N GLY A 113 0.12 -15.98 11.65
CA GLY A 113 -0.89 -16.61 12.51
C GLY A 113 -1.97 -17.43 11.77
N ALA A 114 -1.96 -17.49 10.44
CA ALA A 114 -2.95 -18.29 9.71
C ALA A 114 -2.75 -19.78 9.98
N PHE A 115 -3.86 -20.54 10.06
CA PHE A 115 -3.89 -21.99 10.27
C PHE A 115 -3.30 -22.50 11.60
N LYS A 116 -2.95 -21.60 12.54
CA LYS A 116 -2.33 -21.99 13.81
C LYS A 116 -3.36 -22.31 14.91
N TRP A 117 -2.95 -23.20 15.81
CA TRP A 117 -3.56 -23.41 17.13
C TRP A 117 -2.77 -22.69 18.24
N PRO A 118 -3.45 -21.99 19.17
CA PRO A 118 -4.86 -21.62 19.10
C PRO A 118 -5.16 -20.68 17.92
N PRO A 119 -6.41 -20.62 17.43
CA PRO A 119 -6.79 -19.71 16.37
C PRO A 119 -6.52 -18.25 16.78
N PRO A 120 -6.17 -17.37 15.85
CA PRO A 120 -5.93 -15.97 16.18
C PRO A 120 -7.20 -15.30 16.72
N GLU A 121 -7.09 -14.61 17.84
CA GLU A 121 -8.22 -13.91 18.48
C GLU A 121 -8.74 -12.71 17.66
N LYS A 122 -7.91 -12.22 16.73
CA LYS A 122 -8.21 -11.08 15.86
C LYS A 122 -8.00 -11.45 14.42
N ARG A 123 -8.76 -10.79 13.53
CA ARG A 123 -8.48 -10.85 12.10
C ARG A 123 -7.08 -10.31 11.82
N ILE A 124 -6.48 -10.84 10.77
CA ILE A 124 -5.17 -10.43 10.31
C ILE A 124 -5.41 -9.29 9.32
N GLU A 125 -5.48 -8.07 9.85
CA GLU A 125 -5.92 -6.87 9.11
C GLU A 125 -4.84 -6.26 8.20
N SER A 126 -3.58 -6.68 8.38
CA SER A 126 -2.41 -6.20 7.64
C SER A 126 -1.78 -7.35 6.86
N ARG A 127 -2.02 -7.40 5.55
CA ARG A 127 -1.18 -8.19 4.64
C ARG A 127 -0.78 -7.31 3.49
N ALA A 128 0.51 -7.40 3.18
CA ALA A 128 1.04 -6.95 1.91
C ALA A 128 0.18 -7.52 0.77
N VAL A 129 -0.21 -6.67 -0.20
CA VAL A 129 -0.81 -7.16 -1.43
C VAL A 129 0.27 -7.97 -2.15
N ARG A 130 0.05 -9.27 -2.33
CA ARG A 130 1.01 -10.17 -2.97
C ARG A 130 0.44 -10.68 -4.27
N MET A 131 1.26 -10.68 -5.32
CA MET A 131 0.91 -11.29 -6.60
C MET A 131 1.88 -12.43 -6.88
N ILE A 132 1.35 -13.52 -7.44
CA ILE A 132 2.11 -14.72 -7.76
C ILE A 132 2.15 -14.86 -9.29
N CYS A 133 3.34 -15.09 -9.83
CA CYS A 133 3.53 -15.44 -11.23
C CYS A 133 2.73 -16.70 -11.60
N PRO A 134 2.04 -16.74 -12.74
CA PRO A 134 1.22 -17.90 -13.13
C PRO A 134 2.04 -19.14 -13.55
N ASP A 135 3.38 -19.07 -13.64
CA ASP A 135 4.18 -20.28 -13.90
C ASP A 135 4.12 -21.22 -12.69
N TYR A 136 3.43 -22.34 -12.86
CA TYR A 136 3.17 -23.33 -11.83
C TYR A 136 4.39 -24.20 -11.47
N ARG A 137 5.51 -24.09 -12.20
CA ARG A 137 6.76 -24.83 -11.90
C ARG A 137 7.67 -24.04 -10.97
N THR A 138 7.78 -22.74 -11.24
CA THR A 138 8.49 -21.75 -10.41
C THR A 138 7.77 -20.42 -10.48
N SER A 139 7.14 -20.02 -9.39
CA SER A 139 6.38 -18.76 -9.34
C SER A 139 7.16 -17.69 -8.58
N VAL A 140 7.36 -16.53 -9.19
CA VAL A 140 7.84 -15.35 -8.48
C VAL A 140 6.70 -14.76 -7.66
N ALA A 141 6.95 -14.53 -6.37
CA ALA A 141 6.04 -13.79 -5.50
C ALA A 141 6.53 -12.34 -5.37
N VAL A 142 5.64 -11.38 -5.66
CA VAL A 142 5.92 -9.95 -5.49
C VAL A 142 5.02 -9.33 -4.45
N LYS A 143 5.56 -8.43 -3.63
CA LYS A 143 4.82 -7.56 -2.71
C LYS A 143 4.59 -6.21 -3.36
N LEU A 144 3.35 -5.73 -3.34
CA LEU A 144 2.98 -4.41 -3.80
C LEU A 144 2.76 -3.48 -2.60
N GLU A 145 3.29 -2.27 -2.69
CA GLU A 145 3.16 -1.26 -1.64
C GLU A 145 3.20 0.16 -2.21
N ALA A 146 2.34 1.02 -1.65
CA ALA A 146 2.50 2.47 -1.77
C ALA A 146 3.70 2.90 -0.91
N PHE A 147 4.62 3.69 -1.47
CA PHE A 147 5.85 4.05 -0.76
C PHE A 147 6.13 5.56 -0.66
N ASP A 148 5.46 6.37 -1.48
CA ASP A 148 5.55 7.85 -1.49
C ASP A 148 4.30 8.44 -2.17
N LEU A 149 4.13 9.76 -2.08
CA LEU A 149 3.15 10.53 -2.84
C LEU A 149 3.58 10.63 -4.31
N SER A 150 2.61 10.50 -5.21
CA SER A 150 2.86 10.64 -6.65
C SER A 150 2.97 12.11 -7.04
N ASP A 151 4.13 12.49 -7.54
CA ASP A 151 4.52 13.87 -7.87
C ASP A 151 4.70 14.10 -9.38
N LYS A 152 4.21 13.17 -10.22
CA LYS A 152 4.36 13.19 -11.68
C LYS A 152 3.06 13.00 -12.43
N GLY A 153 3.10 13.22 -13.75
CA GLY A 153 1.99 13.03 -14.67
C GLY A 153 0.74 13.81 -14.25
N ARG A 154 -0.42 13.16 -14.32
CA ARG A 154 -1.72 13.75 -13.95
C ARG A 154 -1.88 14.09 -12.46
N ASN A 155 -0.93 13.67 -11.61
CA ASN A 155 -1.01 13.83 -10.16
C ASN A 155 -0.32 15.10 -9.65
N ILE A 156 0.46 15.78 -10.50
CA ILE A 156 1.17 17.02 -10.17
C ILE A 156 0.27 18.05 -9.48
N PRO A 157 -0.96 18.34 -9.94
CA PRO A 157 -1.81 19.34 -9.27
C PRO A 157 -2.14 18.97 -7.82
N TYR A 158 -2.50 17.72 -7.56
CA TYR A 158 -2.82 17.23 -6.21
C TYR A 158 -1.58 17.24 -5.31
N PHE A 159 -0.44 16.79 -5.82
CA PHE A 159 0.82 16.84 -5.09
C PHE A 159 1.22 18.26 -4.70
N ARG A 160 1.06 19.23 -5.61
CA ARG A 160 1.32 20.64 -5.29
C ARG A 160 0.38 21.16 -4.20
N ARG A 161 -0.89 20.73 -4.19
CA ARG A 161 -1.83 21.05 -3.10
C ARG A 161 -1.39 20.44 -1.77
N GLU A 162 -0.97 19.17 -1.75
CA GLU A 162 -0.43 18.52 -0.56
C GLU A 162 0.76 19.29 0.00
N MET A 163 1.70 19.71 -0.85
CA MET A 163 2.87 20.47 -0.41
C MET A 163 2.51 21.87 0.13
N ALA A 164 1.53 22.55 -0.47
CA ALA A 164 1.04 23.83 0.05
C ALA A 164 0.36 23.66 1.42
N ILE A 165 -0.45 22.62 1.60
CA ILE A 165 -1.04 22.25 2.90
C ILE A 165 0.07 21.95 3.92
N LEU A 166 1.07 21.17 3.51
CA LEU A 166 2.18 20.79 4.37
C LEU A 166 2.99 22.00 4.83
N ASP A 167 3.18 23.01 3.97
CA ASP A 167 3.83 24.27 4.31
C ASP A 167 3.05 25.03 5.40
N LYS A 168 1.71 25.16 5.27
CA LYS A 168 0.86 25.78 6.31
C LYS A 168 0.92 25.02 7.63
N VAL A 169 0.83 23.68 7.60
CA VAL A 169 0.93 22.83 8.80
C VAL A 169 2.28 22.97 9.49
N LEU A 170 3.37 23.07 8.72
CA LEU A 170 4.72 23.24 9.28
C LEU A 170 4.94 24.63 9.90
N GLN A 171 4.29 25.66 9.37
CA GLN A 171 4.29 27.01 9.96
C GLN A 171 3.42 27.10 11.21
N LYS A 172 2.33 26.33 11.27
CA LYS A 172 1.39 26.29 12.40
C LYS A 172 1.13 24.86 12.90
N PRO A 173 2.13 24.21 13.54
CA PRO A 173 1.97 22.85 14.05
C PRO A 173 0.82 22.74 15.05
N GLY A 174 -0.02 21.71 14.90
CA GLY A 174 -1.17 21.49 15.78
C GLY A 174 -2.43 22.24 15.37
N ILE A 175 -2.45 22.86 14.18
CA ILE A 175 -3.68 23.37 13.56
C ILE A 175 -4.74 22.26 13.47
N ALA A 176 -6.00 22.58 13.77
CA ALA A 176 -7.10 21.64 13.61
C ALA A 176 -7.30 21.32 12.12
N ALA A 177 -7.51 20.05 11.77
CA ALA A 177 -7.69 19.61 10.39
C ALA A 177 -8.83 20.36 9.68
N THR A 178 -9.90 20.67 10.41
CA THR A 178 -11.07 21.43 9.94
C THR A 178 -10.77 22.89 9.61
N ASP A 179 -9.70 23.45 10.19
CA ASP A 179 -9.39 24.88 10.11
C ASP A 179 -8.34 25.19 9.04
N ILE A 180 -7.65 24.16 8.52
CA ILE A 180 -6.57 24.29 7.52
C ILE A 180 -7.04 25.04 6.28
N LEU A 181 -8.28 24.82 5.83
CA LEU A 181 -8.83 25.51 4.66
C LEU A 181 -8.81 27.04 4.85
N GLY A 182 -9.01 27.53 6.08
CA GLY A 182 -8.99 28.96 6.42
C GLY A 182 -7.61 29.62 6.37
N GLU A 183 -6.53 28.84 6.27
CA GLU A 183 -5.16 29.36 6.10
C GLU A 183 -4.83 29.72 4.64
N PHE A 184 -5.77 29.48 3.73
CA PHE A 184 -5.66 29.80 2.31
C PHE A 184 -6.54 31.01 1.95
N THR A 185 -6.01 31.87 1.09
CA THR A 185 -6.80 32.94 0.48
C THR A 185 -7.81 32.38 -0.52
N ARG A 186 -8.84 33.16 -0.85
CA ARG A 186 -9.83 32.75 -1.86
C ARG A 186 -9.18 32.41 -3.22
N GLU A 187 -8.18 33.17 -3.65
CA GLU A 187 -7.44 32.88 -4.87
C GLU A 187 -6.69 31.55 -4.79
N GLN A 188 -6.05 31.26 -3.65
CA GLN A 188 -5.40 29.96 -3.43
C GLN A 188 -6.42 28.81 -3.42
N ILE A 189 -7.64 29.04 -2.93
CA ILE A 189 -8.70 28.04 -2.88
C ILE A 189 -9.31 27.79 -4.26
N GLU A 190 -9.74 28.84 -4.97
CA GLU A 190 -10.56 28.76 -6.19
C GLU A 190 -9.74 28.91 -7.49
N GLY A 191 -8.67 29.71 -7.48
CA GLY A 191 -7.90 30.07 -8.67
C GLY A 191 -6.84 29.04 -9.10
N ILE A 192 -6.51 28.09 -8.23
CA ILE A 192 -5.54 27.02 -8.50
C ILE A 192 -6.28 25.69 -8.60
N TYR A 193 -5.95 24.85 -9.58
CA TYR A 193 -6.55 23.52 -9.72
C TYR A 193 -5.77 22.45 -8.91
N PRO A 194 -6.47 21.47 -8.28
CA PRO A 194 -7.90 21.46 -8.01
C PRO A 194 -8.28 22.49 -6.95
N ALA A 195 -9.54 22.94 -6.96
CA ALA A 195 -10.04 23.82 -5.92
C ALA A 195 -10.03 23.13 -4.55
N LEU A 196 -9.70 23.87 -3.51
CA LEU A 196 -9.72 23.34 -2.14
C LEU A 196 -11.14 23.41 -1.58
N SER A 197 -11.58 22.33 -0.97
CA SER A 197 -12.85 22.20 -0.25
C SER A 197 -12.60 21.37 0.99
N PRO A 198 -13.53 21.32 1.97
CA PRO A 198 -13.34 20.51 3.17
C PRO A 198 -12.98 19.04 2.85
N VAL A 199 -13.72 18.41 1.93
CA VAL A 199 -13.47 17.02 1.50
C VAL A 199 -12.16 16.86 0.73
N MET A 200 -11.73 17.87 -0.04
CA MET A 200 -10.44 17.83 -0.73
C MET A 200 -9.29 17.93 0.28
N ILE A 201 -9.37 18.84 1.25
CA ILE A 201 -8.37 18.95 2.32
C ILE A 201 -8.28 17.65 3.09
N GLU A 202 -9.40 17.10 3.53
CA GLU A 202 -9.47 15.81 4.24
C GLU A 202 -8.79 14.69 3.43
N SER A 203 -9.15 14.55 2.14
CA SER A 203 -8.57 13.55 1.26
C SER A 203 -7.04 13.67 1.15
N LEU A 204 -6.52 14.88 0.97
CA LEU A 204 -5.08 15.12 0.83
C LEU A 204 -4.32 14.94 2.15
N LEU A 205 -4.96 15.28 3.29
CA LEU A 205 -4.39 15.02 4.61
C LEU A 205 -4.28 13.52 4.89
N GLU A 206 -5.30 12.73 4.56
CA GLU A 206 -5.27 11.28 4.69
C GLU A 206 -4.11 10.68 3.87
N GLU A 207 -3.92 11.09 2.61
CA GLU A 207 -2.85 10.55 1.78
C GLU A 207 -1.46 10.85 2.36
N MET A 208 -1.26 12.07 2.86
CA MET A 208 -0.03 12.45 3.56
C MET A 208 0.17 11.71 4.89
N GLU A 209 -0.89 11.45 5.65
CA GLU A 209 -0.84 10.65 6.88
C GLU A 209 -0.43 9.21 6.60
N LEU A 210 -1.06 8.59 5.58
CA LEU A 210 -0.78 7.22 5.17
C LEU A 210 0.69 7.02 4.77
N MET A 211 1.32 8.04 4.17
CA MET A 211 2.75 8.02 3.83
C MET A 211 3.67 8.47 4.97
N GLY A 212 3.11 8.83 6.13
CA GLY A 212 3.85 9.25 7.32
C GLY A 212 4.50 10.62 7.21
N TYR A 213 3.98 11.51 6.36
CA TYR A 213 4.43 12.91 6.30
C TYR A 213 3.83 13.74 7.43
N LEU A 214 2.58 13.48 7.79
CA LEU A 214 1.90 14.12 8.91
C LEU A 214 1.28 13.09 9.85
N ALA A 215 0.83 13.55 11.02
CA ALA A 215 0.03 12.79 11.96
C ALA A 215 -1.16 13.63 12.42
N ILE A 216 -2.34 13.02 12.44
CA ILE A 216 -3.58 13.62 12.93
C ILE A 216 -3.90 12.98 14.29
N ARG A 217 -3.90 13.79 15.36
CA ARG A 217 -4.21 13.33 16.72
C ARG A 217 -5.19 14.32 17.35
N ASP A 218 -6.29 13.79 17.87
CA ASP A 218 -7.37 14.60 18.47
C ASP A 218 -7.84 15.74 17.53
N GLY A 219 -7.92 15.43 16.23
CA GLY A 219 -8.28 16.39 15.17
C GLY A 219 -7.21 17.43 14.82
N LYS A 220 -6.03 17.39 15.44
CA LYS A 220 -4.91 18.32 15.19
C LYS A 220 -3.84 17.69 14.32
N VAL A 221 -3.35 18.47 13.36
CA VAL A 221 -2.36 18.02 12.37
C VAL A 221 -0.96 18.47 12.76
N THR A 222 -0.01 17.54 12.76
CA THR A 222 1.41 17.83 13.01
C THR A 222 2.29 17.20 11.94
N ALA A 223 3.43 17.81 11.63
CA ALA A 223 4.35 17.34 10.61
C ALA A 223 5.80 17.21 11.15
N GLY A 224 6.42 16.08 10.83
CA GLY A 224 7.74 15.69 11.35
C GLY A 224 8.92 16.01 10.44
N PRO A 225 10.12 15.47 10.75
CA PRO A 225 11.32 15.66 9.92
C PRO A 225 11.16 15.17 8.47
N ARG A 226 10.46 14.05 8.25
CA ARG A 226 10.19 13.50 6.91
C ARG A 226 9.41 14.48 6.03
N ALA A 227 8.40 15.14 6.59
CA ALA A 227 7.66 16.19 5.90
C ALA A 227 8.51 17.42 5.57
N ARG A 228 9.34 17.88 6.51
CA ARG A 228 10.26 19.00 6.26
C ARG A 228 11.24 18.69 5.12
N ALA A 229 11.77 17.48 5.08
CA ALA A 229 12.64 17.03 3.98
C ALA A 229 11.87 17.02 2.65
N LYS A 230 10.68 16.40 2.59
CA LYS A 230 9.85 16.35 1.37
C LYS A 230 9.50 17.74 0.84
N LEU A 231 9.09 18.66 1.73
CA LEU A 231 8.77 20.03 1.36
C LEU A 231 10.02 20.79 0.89
N LYS A 232 11.16 20.60 1.55
CA LYS A 232 12.44 21.21 1.13
C LYS A 232 12.83 20.74 -0.27
N ASP A 233 12.75 19.45 -0.55
CA ASP A 233 13.08 18.87 -1.85
C ASP A 233 12.12 19.38 -2.93
N PHE A 234 10.83 19.48 -2.60
CA PHE A 234 9.84 20.08 -3.49
C PHE A 234 10.16 21.54 -3.80
N LYS A 235 10.36 22.39 -2.79
CA LYS A 235 10.74 23.80 -3.00
C LYS A 235 12.00 23.90 -3.86
N ALA A 236 13.00 23.05 -3.61
CA ALA A 236 14.23 23.00 -4.40
C ALA A 236 13.98 22.66 -5.88
N SER A 237 12.99 21.81 -6.19
CA SER A 237 12.62 21.45 -7.56
C SER A 237 11.87 22.54 -8.35
N LEU A 238 11.31 23.54 -7.67
CA LEU A 238 10.52 24.60 -8.31
C LEU A 238 11.40 25.71 -8.89
N SER A 239 11.03 26.18 -10.08
CA SER A 239 11.56 27.42 -10.64
C SER A 239 11.13 28.65 -9.82
N PRO A 240 11.83 29.79 -9.93
CA PRO A 240 11.45 31.01 -9.22
C PRO A 240 10.02 31.49 -9.52
N VAL A 241 9.55 31.31 -10.76
CA VAL A 241 8.18 31.67 -11.17
C VAL A 241 7.16 30.79 -10.45
N GLU A 242 7.42 29.48 -10.36
CA GLU A 242 6.52 28.55 -9.70
C GLU A 242 6.46 28.74 -8.19
N ARG A 243 7.59 29.01 -7.53
CA ARG A 243 7.61 29.34 -6.09
C ARG A 243 6.74 30.55 -5.78
N LYS A 244 6.90 31.61 -6.60
CA LYS A 244 6.09 32.82 -6.48
C LYS A 244 4.60 32.54 -6.71
N ALA A 245 4.25 31.72 -7.71
CA ALA A 245 2.87 31.39 -8.02
C ALA A 245 2.19 30.52 -6.94
N LEU A 246 2.96 29.68 -6.26
CA LEU A 246 2.47 28.78 -5.20
C LEU A 246 2.53 29.41 -3.79
N ASP A 247 3.17 30.57 -3.65
CA ASP A 247 3.36 31.27 -2.37
C ASP A 247 4.07 30.41 -1.30
N ILE A 248 5.18 29.76 -1.70
CA ILE A 248 5.98 28.83 -0.88
C ILE A 248 7.49 29.01 -1.02
#